data_AF-A0A5C3KEZ9-F1
#
_entry.id   AF-A0A5C3KEZ9-F1
#
_cell.length_a   1.000
_cell.length_b   1.000
_cell.length_c   1.000
_cell.angle_alpha   90.00
_cell.angle_beta   90.00
_cell.angle_gamma   90.00
#
_symmetry.space_group_name_H-M   'P 1'
#
loop_
_entity.id
_entity.type
_entity.pdbx_description
1 polymer ?
#
loop_
_entity_poly.entity_id
_entity_poly.type
_entity_poly.pdbx_seq_one_letter_code
_entity_poly.pdbx_strand_id
1 'polypeptide(L)'
;MFQCLICATYLPLQAGNTWIQKKSLNKHKQSNVHQDSMSKRDAHEQQVRLLAAMEQESEQHIPMNQPVPQPTFWSPAIPPAMTTGEQEMWDQFETGQYKIMVEDLEACHAARLAEFEQRVQSYNLWAGLEQDAPGMADLEGGDALQDKEELALLEALEAIGVSETDGLAILNQETDEEKNGKWAPYPSKLLFLLNVIDNMPWLRVSSGLMNVILWLLQEAGVQHVPKANTLQKFQASLRKDVGIETIHWTSPRGNGKVSEIWDREKWRHTLDHHALSPMYDDGKRHYFIDEPARTVKSIVVIPIRWLEDDECKVWFEAWDIEYDDNKKATILDANDKVVMIPAADLIENILDLEENGTVPLWSQSTIDAGHPSQMPNPNHALAQGDPLYVSFIDVFGDDVSGNRSKSWNKHWNI
;
A
#
# COMPACT_ATOMS: atom_id res chain seq x y z
N MET A 1 3.49 -25.18 -31.94
CA MET A 1 3.48 -26.62 -31.57
C MET A 1 3.25 -26.71 -30.08
N PHE A 2 2.73 -27.81 -29.55
CA PHE A 2 2.32 -27.97 -28.16
C PHE A 2 3.11 -29.09 -27.48
N GLN A 3 3.44 -28.93 -26.20
CA GLN A 3 4.04 -30.00 -25.39
C GLN A 3 3.01 -30.49 -24.37
N CYS A 4 2.90 -31.82 -24.20
CA CYS A 4 2.05 -32.37 -23.16
C CYS A 4 2.80 -32.43 -21.83
N LEU A 5 2.43 -31.55 -20.90
CA LEU A 5 3.03 -31.49 -19.56
C LEU A 5 2.86 -32.81 -18.80
N ILE A 6 1.71 -33.49 -18.95
CA ILE A 6 1.44 -34.77 -18.28
C ILE A 6 2.46 -35.84 -18.70
N CYS A 7 2.72 -35.98 -20.01
CA CYS A 7 3.71 -36.94 -20.51
C CYS A 7 5.13 -36.55 -20.12
N ALA A 8 5.44 -35.25 -20.13
CA ALA A 8 6.75 -34.75 -19.74
C ALA A 8 7.06 -34.99 -18.26
N THR A 9 6.05 -34.87 -17.38
CA THR A 9 6.22 -35.07 -15.93
C THR A 9 6.29 -36.54 -15.54
N TYR A 10 5.43 -37.41 -16.09
CA TYR A 10 5.28 -38.79 -15.59
C TYR A 10 6.05 -39.85 -16.40
N LEU A 11 6.42 -39.56 -17.66
CA LEU A 11 7.20 -40.44 -18.54
C LEU A 11 8.17 -39.68 -19.47
N PRO A 12 9.11 -38.87 -18.93
CA PRO A 12 9.99 -38.00 -19.72
C PRO A 12 10.88 -38.75 -20.73
N LEU A 13 11.35 -39.95 -20.39
CA LEU A 13 12.23 -40.76 -21.24
C LEU A 13 11.52 -41.38 -22.44
N GLN A 14 10.20 -41.61 -22.35
CA GLN A 14 9.41 -42.20 -23.44
C GLN A 14 8.70 -41.14 -24.27
N ALA A 15 8.40 -39.98 -23.69
CA ALA A 15 7.81 -38.86 -24.41
C ALA A 15 8.79 -38.25 -25.43
N GLY A 16 10.09 -38.22 -25.10
CA GLY A 16 11.09 -37.43 -25.84
C GLY A 16 10.71 -35.94 -25.89
N ASN A 17 11.62 -35.05 -26.26
CA ASN A 17 11.27 -33.63 -26.48
C ASN A 17 10.47 -33.44 -27.79
N THR A 18 9.36 -34.17 -27.93
CA THR A 18 8.55 -34.17 -29.14
C THR A 18 7.43 -33.13 -29.03
N TRP A 19 7.68 -32.00 -29.69
CA TRP A 19 6.69 -30.97 -29.94
C TRP A 19 5.55 -31.54 -30.82
N ILE A 20 4.31 -31.44 -30.34
CA ILE A 20 3.11 -31.97 -30.98
C ILE A 20 2.48 -30.89 -31.87
N GLN A 21 2.12 -31.22 -33.11
CA GLN A 21 1.38 -30.28 -33.95
C GLN A 21 -0.11 -30.24 -33.54
N LYS A 22 -0.78 -29.08 -33.67
CA LYS A 22 -2.19 -28.91 -33.26
C LYS A 22 -3.13 -29.99 -33.85
N LYS A 23 -2.90 -30.35 -35.11
CA LYS A 23 -3.64 -31.38 -35.86
C LYS A 23 -3.43 -32.81 -35.36
N SER A 24 -2.36 -33.08 -34.61
CA SER A 24 -2.04 -34.41 -34.07
C SER A 24 -2.34 -34.55 -32.57
N LEU A 25 -2.96 -33.54 -31.94
CA LEU A 25 -3.30 -33.55 -30.52
C LEU A 25 -4.23 -34.71 -30.15
N ASN A 26 -5.27 -34.97 -30.94
CA ASN A 26 -6.20 -36.07 -30.68
C ASN A 26 -5.53 -37.45 -30.81
N LYS A 27 -4.59 -37.60 -31.76
CA LYS A 27 -3.77 -38.82 -31.86
C LYS A 27 -2.83 -38.98 -30.66
N HIS A 28 -2.28 -37.88 -30.14
CA HIS A 28 -1.45 -37.92 -28.94
C HIS A 28 -2.24 -38.31 -27.69
N LYS A 29 -3.46 -37.78 -27.50
CA LYS A 29 -4.33 -38.16 -26.38
C LYS A 29 -4.67 -39.66 -26.36
N GLN A 30 -4.71 -40.29 -27.54
CA GLN A 30 -4.94 -41.71 -27.71
C GLN A 30 -3.65 -42.54 -27.71
N SER A 31 -2.48 -41.91 -27.55
CA SER A 31 -1.22 -42.64 -27.51
C SER A 31 -1.03 -43.36 -26.18
N ASN A 32 -0.41 -44.54 -26.23
CA ASN A 32 -0.12 -45.34 -25.03
C ASN A 32 0.71 -44.56 -24.01
N VAL A 33 1.67 -43.75 -24.48
CA VAL A 33 2.50 -42.89 -23.61
C VAL A 33 1.65 -41.90 -22.81
N HIS A 34 0.62 -41.32 -23.42
CA HIS A 34 -0.28 -40.40 -22.73
C HIS A 34 -1.21 -41.12 -21.74
N GLN A 35 -1.76 -42.27 -22.13
CA GLN A 35 -2.62 -43.06 -21.24
C GLN A 35 -1.85 -43.62 -20.02
N ASP A 36 -0.62 -44.06 -20.21
CA ASP A 36 0.24 -44.51 -19.11
C ASP A 36 0.62 -43.35 -18.18
N SER A 37 0.89 -42.17 -18.74
CA SER A 37 1.18 -40.96 -17.95
C SER A 37 -0.03 -40.49 -17.14
N MET A 38 -1.24 -40.60 -17.70
CA MET A 38 -2.49 -40.32 -16.99
C MET A 38 -2.73 -41.32 -15.86
N SER A 39 -2.52 -42.61 -16.10
CA SER A 39 -2.67 -43.66 -15.08
C SER A 39 -1.71 -43.45 -13.90
N LYS A 40 -0.48 -43.00 -14.18
CA LYS A 40 0.50 -42.65 -13.12
C LYS A 40 0.11 -41.41 -12.33
N ARG A 41 -0.45 -40.39 -12.99
CA ARG A 41 -0.96 -39.20 -12.30
C ARG A 41 -2.10 -39.56 -11.35
N ASP A 42 -3.04 -40.38 -11.81
CA ASP A 42 -4.19 -40.78 -11.01
C ASP A 42 -3.77 -41.62 -9.79
N ALA A 43 -2.77 -42.51 -9.96
CA ALA A 43 -2.18 -43.25 -8.83
C ALA A 43 -1.47 -42.32 -7.83
N HIS A 44 -0.74 -41.31 -8.31
CA HIS A 44 -0.09 -40.32 -7.46
C HIS A 44 -1.10 -39.47 -6.68
N GLU A 45 -2.19 -39.02 -7.32
CA GLU A 45 -3.27 -38.29 -6.65
C GLU A 45 -3.99 -39.15 -5.59
N GLN A 46 -4.20 -40.44 -5.86
CA GLN A 46 -4.78 -41.36 -4.87
C GLN A 46 -3.86 -41.52 -3.65
N GLN A 47 -2.54 -41.61 -3.85
CA GLN A 47 -1.58 -41.72 -2.76
C GLN A 47 -1.55 -40.45 -1.90
N VAL A 48 -1.61 -39.27 -2.50
CA VAL A 48 -1.68 -37.99 -1.77
C VAL A 48 -2.96 -37.89 -0.94
N ARG A 49 -4.11 -38.32 -1.47
CA ARG A 49 -5.38 -38.35 -0.70
C ARG A 49 -5.31 -39.30 0.49
N LEU A 50 -4.67 -40.45 0.32
CA LEU A 50 -4.53 -41.44 1.39
C LEU A 50 -3.63 -40.92 2.52
N LEU A 51 -2.53 -40.24 2.18
CA LEU A 51 -1.66 -39.59 3.15
C LEU A 51 -2.37 -38.47 3.92
N ALA A 52 -3.16 -37.63 3.24
CA ALA A 52 -3.95 -36.58 3.88
C ALA A 52 -5.02 -37.14 4.84
N ALA A 53 -5.64 -38.27 4.50
CA ALA A 53 -6.61 -38.94 5.37
C ALA A 53 -5.95 -39.55 6.62
N MET A 54 -4.75 -40.13 6.48
CA MET A 54 -3.97 -40.64 7.62
C MET A 54 -3.50 -39.52 8.56
N GLU A 55 -3.18 -38.35 8.01
CA GLU A 55 -2.78 -37.18 8.79
C GLU A 55 -3.95 -36.65 9.64
N GLN A 56 -5.16 -36.60 9.09
CA GLN A 56 -6.38 -36.25 9.83
C GLN A 56 -6.73 -37.26 10.95
N GLU A 57 -6.45 -38.56 10.77
CA GLU A 57 -6.67 -39.56 11.83
C GLU A 57 -5.65 -39.46 12.98
N SER A 58 -4.50 -38.82 12.76
CA SER A 58 -3.45 -38.65 13.78
C SER A 58 -3.66 -37.44 14.69
N GLU A 59 -4.58 -36.53 14.35
CA GLU A 59 -4.94 -35.41 15.20
C GLU A 59 -5.78 -35.90 16.40
N GLN A 60 -5.12 -36.08 17.54
CA GLN A 60 -5.78 -36.38 18.81
C GLN A 60 -6.68 -35.19 19.20
N HIS A 61 -7.99 -35.33 19.00
CA HIS A 61 -9.00 -34.40 19.50
C HIS A 61 -8.89 -34.25 21.02
N ILE A 62 -8.51 -33.05 21.48
CA ILE A 62 -8.58 -32.66 22.89
C ILE A 62 -10.06 -32.38 23.23
N PRO A 63 -10.69 -33.11 24.16
CA PRO A 63 -12.08 -32.88 24.52
C PRO A 63 -12.24 -31.55 25.26
N MET A 64 -13.15 -30.70 24.77
CA MET A 64 -13.45 -29.33 25.23
C MET A 64 -14.20 -29.27 26.57
N ASN A 65 -13.84 -30.12 27.53
CA ASN A 65 -14.51 -30.24 28.83
C ASN A 65 -13.55 -30.32 30.03
N GLN A 66 -12.28 -29.96 29.85
CA GLN A 66 -11.39 -29.75 30.99
C GLN A 66 -11.52 -28.31 31.52
N PRO A 67 -11.58 -28.10 32.84
CA PRO A 67 -11.58 -26.76 33.41
C PRO A 67 -10.29 -26.05 33.03
N VAL A 68 -10.43 -24.89 32.40
CA VAL A 68 -9.33 -23.99 32.04
C VAL A 68 -8.57 -23.65 33.33
N PRO A 69 -7.28 -24.01 33.46
CA PRO A 69 -6.49 -23.54 34.60
C PRO A 69 -6.44 -22.02 34.52
N GLN A 70 -6.77 -21.36 35.64
CA GLN A 70 -6.77 -19.90 35.71
C GLN A 70 -5.42 -19.34 35.23
N PRO A 71 -5.40 -18.24 34.46
CA PRO A 71 -4.16 -17.64 34.01
C PRO A 71 -3.41 -17.15 35.23
N THR A 72 -2.37 -17.88 35.63
CA THR A 72 -1.31 -17.32 36.46
C THR A 72 -0.72 -16.17 35.68
N PHE A 73 -0.78 -14.96 36.24
CA PHE A 73 -0.04 -13.81 35.73
C PHE A 73 1.39 -14.24 35.40
N TRP A 74 1.73 -14.30 34.13
CA TRP A 74 3.12 -14.43 33.71
C TRP A 74 3.76 -13.09 34.03
N SER A 75 4.52 -13.04 35.13
CA SER A 75 5.56 -12.03 35.25
C SER A 75 6.43 -12.16 34.00
N PRO A 76 6.81 -11.05 33.32
CA PRO A 76 7.72 -11.12 32.19
C PRO A 76 8.95 -11.91 32.64
N ALA A 77 9.18 -13.04 31.98
CA ALA A 77 10.40 -13.80 32.20
C ALA A 77 11.56 -12.84 31.97
N ILE A 78 12.48 -12.80 32.93
CA ILE A 78 13.77 -12.13 32.75
C ILE A 78 14.30 -12.61 31.39
N PRO A 79 14.59 -11.70 30.43
CA PRO A 79 15.07 -12.12 29.13
C PRO A 79 16.25 -13.07 29.32
N PRO A 80 16.31 -14.19 28.59
CA PRO A 80 17.43 -15.11 28.71
C PRO A 80 18.72 -14.32 28.53
N ALA A 81 19.74 -14.63 29.35
CA ALA A 81 21.05 -14.02 29.21
C ALA A 81 21.50 -14.15 27.74
N MET A 82 21.98 -13.04 27.16
CA MET A 82 22.45 -12.98 25.78
C MET A 82 23.36 -14.18 25.50
N THR A 83 23.09 -14.84 24.38
CA THR A 83 23.92 -15.99 24.01
C THR A 83 25.33 -15.52 23.65
N THR A 84 26.33 -16.39 23.85
CA THR A 84 27.74 -16.03 23.57
C THR A 84 27.94 -15.55 22.14
N GLY A 85 27.23 -16.14 21.17
CA GLY A 85 27.30 -15.70 19.77
C GLY A 85 26.65 -14.34 19.51
N GLU A 86 25.60 -14.00 20.26
CA GLU A 86 24.96 -12.69 20.18
C GLU A 86 25.87 -11.62 20.80
N GLN A 87 26.51 -11.93 21.93
CA GLN A 87 27.47 -11.04 22.58
C GLN A 87 28.71 -10.77 21.70
N GLU A 88 29.23 -11.79 21.01
CA GLU A 88 30.31 -11.62 20.03
C GLU A 88 29.87 -10.79 18.82
N MET A 89 28.63 -10.91 18.36
CA MET A 89 28.10 -10.06 17.28
C MET A 89 28.06 -8.59 17.69
N TRP A 90 27.55 -8.29 18.90
CA TRP A 90 27.50 -6.93 19.42
C TRP A 90 28.90 -6.33 19.63
N ASP A 91 29.84 -7.11 20.18
CA ASP A 91 31.24 -6.67 20.32
C ASP A 91 31.88 -6.37 18.95
N GLN A 92 31.59 -7.17 17.90
CA GLN A 92 32.10 -6.93 16.54
C GLN A 92 31.48 -5.69 15.87
N PHE A 93 30.22 -5.38 16.19
CA PHE A 93 29.54 -4.18 15.72
C PHE A 93 30.10 -2.93 16.41
N GLU A 94 30.22 -2.93 17.73
CA GLU A 94 30.76 -1.79 18.50
C GLU A 94 32.24 -1.50 18.22
N THR A 95 33.03 -2.54 17.90
CA THR A 95 34.44 -2.39 17.52
C THR A 95 34.66 -2.03 16.04
N GLY A 96 33.58 -1.91 15.25
CA GLY A 96 33.65 -1.56 13.82
C GLY A 96 34.27 -2.63 12.92
N GLN A 97 34.40 -3.87 13.41
CA GLN A 97 34.91 -5.01 12.63
C GLN A 97 33.84 -5.60 11.70
N TYR A 98 32.56 -5.36 12.00
CA TYR A 98 31.46 -5.74 11.13
C TYR A 98 31.29 -4.73 9.99
N LYS A 99 31.86 -5.04 8.82
CA LYS A 99 31.57 -4.33 7.57
C LYS A 99 30.47 -5.08 6.81
N ILE A 100 29.31 -4.45 6.66
CA ILE A 100 28.31 -4.89 5.68
C ILE A 100 28.92 -4.67 4.31
N MET A 101 29.44 -5.73 3.71
CA MET A 101 29.89 -5.71 2.32
C MET A 101 28.64 -5.63 1.45
N VAL A 102 28.26 -4.42 1.06
CA VAL A 102 27.27 -4.22 0.01
C VAL A 102 27.97 -4.56 -1.30
N GLU A 103 27.70 -5.76 -1.83
CA GLU A 103 28.05 -6.07 -3.21
C GLU A 103 27.35 -5.05 -4.12
N ASP A 104 28.05 -4.63 -5.19
CA ASP A 104 27.57 -3.66 -6.17
C ASP A 104 26.11 -3.95 -6.56
N LEU A 105 25.21 -3.07 -6.08
CA LEU A 105 23.76 -3.27 -6.12
C LEU A 105 23.28 -3.39 -7.57
N GLU A 106 23.94 -2.70 -8.50
CA GLU A 106 23.64 -2.75 -9.93
C GLU A 106 24.04 -4.10 -10.53
N ALA A 107 25.21 -4.64 -10.15
CA ALA A 107 25.68 -5.94 -10.61
C ALA A 107 24.82 -7.09 -10.06
N CYS A 108 24.38 -7.00 -8.79
CA CYS A 108 23.49 -7.98 -8.16
C CYS A 108 22.10 -7.96 -8.81
N HIS A 109 21.56 -6.76 -9.07
CA HIS A 109 20.29 -6.59 -9.79
C HIS A 109 20.39 -7.15 -11.22
N ALA A 110 21.46 -6.85 -11.95
CA ALA A 110 21.68 -7.35 -13.30
C ALA A 110 21.79 -8.89 -13.34
N ALA A 111 22.50 -9.50 -12.38
CA ALA A 111 22.61 -10.95 -12.28
C ALA A 111 21.26 -11.63 -11.98
N ARG A 112 20.45 -11.04 -11.07
CA ARG A 112 19.10 -11.54 -10.77
C ARG A 112 18.13 -11.38 -11.95
N LEU A 113 18.22 -10.28 -12.69
CA LEU A 113 17.45 -10.07 -13.92
C LEU A 113 17.82 -11.10 -14.99
N ALA A 114 19.12 -11.37 -15.20
CA ALA A 114 19.57 -12.39 -16.14
C ALA A 114 19.15 -13.81 -15.74
N GLU A 115 19.21 -14.16 -14.45
CA GLU A 115 18.74 -15.45 -13.93
C GLU A 115 17.21 -15.59 -14.11
N PHE A 116 16.47 -14.51 -13.85
CA PHE A 116 15.02 -14.45 -14.05
C PHE A 116 14.66 -14.64 -15.53
N GLU A 117 15.33 -13.93 -16.43
CA GLU A 117 15.10 -13.99 -17.88
C GLU A 117 15.43 -15.39 -18.44
N GLN A 118 16.51 -16.02 -17.96
CA GLN A 118 16.87 -17.39 -18.30
C GLN A 118 15.84 -18.41 -17.79
N ARG A 119 15.31 -18.21 -16.57
CA ARG A 119 14.22 -19.04 -16.03
C ARG A 119 12.95 -18.90 -16.85
N VAL A 120 12.54 -17.67 -17.14
CA VAL A 120 11.37 -17.34 -17.95
C VAL A 120 11.43 -17.98 -19.34
N GLN A 121 12.60 -17.97 -19.98
CA GLN A 121 12.84 -18.66 -21.24
C GLN A 121 12.82 -20.19 -21.08
N SER A 122 13.44 -20.73 -20.03
CA SER A 122 13.49 -22.19 -19.78
C SER A 122 12.12 -22.80 -19.49
N TYR A 123 11.21 -22.04 -18.88
CA TYR A 123 9.83 -22.45 -18.59
C TYR A 123 8.83 -22.06 -19.69
N ASN A 124 9.31 -21.47 -20.79
CA ASN A 124 8.53 -21.16 -21.99
C ASN A 124 7.24 -20.34 -21.70
N LEU A 125 7.32 -19.41 -20.74
CA LEU A 125 6.19 -18.62 -20.25
C LEU A 125 5.62 -17.62 -21.27
N TRP A 126 6.38 -17.29 -22.34
CA TRP A 126 5.99 -16.30 -23.36
C TRP A 126 5.50 -16.90 -24.69
N ALA A 127 5.32 -18.22 -24.79
CA ALA A 127 4.88 -18.86 -26.02
C ALA A 127 3.43 -18.46 -26.38
N GLY A 128 3.28 -17.39 -27.17
CA GLY A 128 1.99 -16.90 -27.67
C GLY A 128 1.81 -15.38 -27.68
N LEU A 129 2.72 -14.61 -27.10
CA LEU A 129 2.63 -13.13 -26.98
C LEU A 129 3.46 -12.36 -28.03
N GLU A 130 4.09 -13.05 -28.98
CA GLU A 130 5.04 -12.44 -29.93
C GLU A 130 4.42 -11.56 -31.03
N GLN A 131 3.11 -11.28 -31.03
CA GLN A 131 2.51 -10.50 -32.12
C GLN A 131 2.08 -9.07 -31.83
N ASP A 132 2.06 -8.58 -30.59
CA ASP A 132 1.94 -7.14 -30.34
C ASP A 132 2.49 -6.80 -28.96
N ALA A 133 3.64 -6.13 -28.92
CA ALA A 133 4.16 -5.51 -27.71
C ALA A 133 4.48 -4.04 -27.98
N PRO A 134 3.90 -3.14 -27.19
CA PRO A 134 4.74 -2.16 -26.53
C PRO A 134 4.46 -2.09 -25.02
N GLY A 135 5.54 -2.05 -24.25
CA GLY A 135 5.59 -1.50 -22.89
C GLY A 135 5.17 -2.46 -21.79
N MET A 136 6.15 -2.97 -21.04
CA MET A 136 5.94 -3.72 -19.81
C MET A 136 5.15 -2.87 -18.80
N ALA A 137 3.92 -3.28 -18.53
CA ALA A 137 3.13 -2.84 -17.39
C ALA A 137 3.00 -4.03 -16.42
N ASP A 138 3.51 -3.79 -15.22
CA ASP A 138 3.07 -4.21 -13.89
C ASP A 138 2.37 -5.56 -13.70
N LEU A 139 2.86 -6.24 -12.66
CA LEU A 139 2.40 -7.52 -12.13
C LEU A 139 0.97 -7.41 -11.53
N GLU A 140 -0.05 -7.31 -12.38
CA GLU A 140 -1.48 -7.47 -12.03
C GLU A 140 -1.93 -8.93 -12.26
N GLY A 141 -1.37 -9.87 -11.51
CA GLY A 141 -1.74 -11.30 -11.63
C GLY A 141 -2.99 -11.71 -10.84
N GLY A 142 -3.40 -10.91 -9.85
CA GLY A 142 -4.51 -11.24 -8.93
C GLY A 142 -5.87 -10.74 -9.42
N ASP A 143 -5.92 -9.56 -10.04
CA ASP A 143 -7.17 -8.88 -10.40
C ASP A 143 -7.88 -9.56 -11.58
N ALA A 144 -7.10 -9.99 -12.59
CA ALA A 144 -7.62 -10.60 -13.82
C ALA A 144 -8.31 -11.97 -13.63
N LEU A 145 -8.12 -12.65 -12.50
CA LEU A 145 -8.86 -13.88 -12.14
C LEU A 145 -10.18 -13.56 -11.44
N GLN A 146 -10.18 -12.55 -10.58
CA GLN A 146 -11.34 -12.11 -9.82
C GLN A 146 -12.39 -11.46 -10.73
N ASP A 147 -11.94 -10.70 -11.73
CA ASP A 147 -12.79 -10.11 -12.78
C ASP A 147 -13.52 -11.17 -13.63
N LYS A 148 -12.85 -12.29 -13.91
CA LYS A 148 -13.45 -13.38 -14.71
C LYS A 148 -14.52 -14.14 -13.94
N GLU A 149 -14.32 -14.34 -12.65
CA GLU A 149 -15.31 -14.97 -11.77
C GLU A 149 -16.53 -14.05 -11.57
N GLU A 150 -16.31 -12.73 -11.43
CA GLU A 150 -17.39 -11.75 -11.30
C GLU A 150 -18.23 -11.61 -12.58
N LEU A 151 -17.60 -11.61 -13.76
CA LEU A 151 -18.30 -11.62 -15.04
C LEU A 151 -19.19 -12.86 -15.22
N ALA A 152 -18.71 -14.04 -14.82
CA ALA A 152 -19.49 -15.28 -14.90
C ALA A 152 -20.71 -15.27 -13.96
N LEU A 153 -20.58 -14.64 -12.77
CA LEU A 153 -21.67 -14.46 -11.82
C LEU A 153 -22.75 -13.51 -12.35
N LEU A 154 -22.35 -12.40 -12.97
CA LEU A 154 -23.29 -11.45 -13.59
C LEU A 154 -24.04 -12.07 -14.77
N GLU A 155 -23.34 -12.82 -15.63
CA GLU A 155 -23.94 -13.54 -16.77
C GLU A 155 -24.96 -14.59 -16.30
N ALA A 156 -24.67 -15.31 -15.21
CA ALA A 156 -25.59 -16.29 -14.62
C ALA A 156 -26.86 -15.63 -14.04
N LEU A 157 -26.75 -14.44 -13.45
CA LEU A 157 -27.88 -13.69 -12.91
C LEU A 157 -28.76 -13.08 -14.02
N GLU A 158 -28.16 -12.62 -15.12
CA GLU A 158 -28.89 -12.12 -16.28
C GLU A 158 -29.69 -13.24 -16.96
N ALA A 159 -29.14 -14.46 -17.02
CA ALA A 159 -29.83 -15.65 -17.53
C ALA A 159 -31.07 -16.06 -16.70
N ILE A 160 -31.14 -15.65 -15.42
CA ILE A 160 -32.27 -15.91 -14.51
C ILE A 160 -33.38 -14.85 -14.66
N GLY A 161 -33.17 -13.80 -15.47
CA GLY A 161 -34.23 -12.86 -15.87
C GLY A 161 -34.44 -11.67 -14.92
N VAL A 162 -33.41 -11.26 -14.18
CA VAL A 162 -33.46 -10.06 -13.33
C VAL A 162 -33.44 -8.79 -14.20
N SER A 163 -34.60 -8.35 -14.67
CA SER A 163 -34.74 -7.11 -15.46
C SER A 163 -34.75 -5.84 -14.58
N GLU A 164 -33.95 -4.85 -14.99
CA GLU A 164 -33.83 -3.54 -14.35
C GLU A 164 -35.02 -2.63 -14.67
N THR A 165 -35.85 -2.37 -13.65
CA THR A 165 -36.80 -1.24 -13.64
C THR A 165 -36.87 -0.63 -12.23
N ASP A 166 -37.14 0.68 -12.24
CA ASP A 166 -36.82 1.71 -11.23
C ASP A 166 -37.45 1.48 -9.84
N GLY A 167 -36.63 1.16 -8.84
CA GLY A 167 -37.04 0.68 -7.51
C GLY A 167 -36.98 1.69 -6.36
N LEU A 168 -36.78 2.98 -6.64
CA LEU A 168 -36.66 4.03 -5.60
C LEU A 168 -37.95 4.24 -4.79
N ALA A 169 -39.13 3.94 -5.37
CA ALA A 169 -40.41 4.07 -4.69
C ALA A 169 -40.67 2.95 -3.65
N ILE A 170 -40.03 1.80 -3.81
CA ILE A 170 -40.27 0.60 -2.97
C ILE A 170 -39.60 0.75 -1.60
N LEU A 171 -38.48 1.47 -1.51
CA LEU A 171 -37.81 1.72 -0.22
C LEU A 171 -38.62 2.59 0.75
N ASN A 172 -39.49 3.45 0.21
CA ASN A 172 -40.30 4.37 1.01
C ASN A 172 -41.69 3.82 1.30
N GLN A 173 -42.04 2.65 0.76
CA GLN A 173 -43.29 1.96 1.05
C GLN A 173 -43.00 0.70 1.87
N GLU A 174 -42.70 0.90 3.16
CA GLU A 174 -43.49 0.24 4.19
C GLU A 174 -43.40 0.92 5.57
N THR A 175 -44.61 1.26 6.05
CA THR A 175 -45.09 1.38 7.44
C THR A 175 -44.61 2.56 8.30
N ASP A 176 -45.55 3.50 8.46
CA ASP A 176 -45.66 4.47 9.56
C ASP A 176 -45.72 3.85 10.99
N GLU A 177 -45.48 2.54 11.15
CA GLU A 177 -45.61 1.83 12.44
C GLU A 177 -44.26 1.51 13.12
N GLU A 178 -43.12 1.60 12.42
CA GLU A 178 -41.77 1.44 13.01
C GLU A 178 -40.83 2.64 12.76
N LYS A 179 -41.36 3.88 12.73
CA LYS A 179 -40.58 5.10 13.03
C LYS A 179 -40.09 5.15 14.49
N ASN A 180 -39.90 3.99 15.11
CA ASN A 180 -39.17 3.91 16.36
C ASN A 180 -37.70 4.09 15.97
N GLY A 181 -37.06 5.16 16.42
CA GLY A 181 -35.67 5.55 16.09
C GLY A 181 -34.58 4.54 16.51
N LYS A 182 -34.91 3.25 16.58
CA LYS A 182 -34.06 2.13 16.98
C LYS A 182 -32.94 1.83 15.98
N TRP A 183 -33.18 2.06 14.68
CA TRP A 183 -32.21 1.80 13.62
C TRP A 183 -31.76 3.04 12.86
N ALA A 184 -32.15 4.25 13.31
CA ALA A 184 -31.66 5.50 12.72
C ALA A 184 -30.12 5.50 12.67
N PRO A 185 -29.48 5.92 11.56
CA PRO A 185 -30.03 6.59 10.37
C PRO A 185 -30.67 5.66 9.31
N TYR A 186 -30.71 4.35 9.54
CA TYR A 186 -31.25 3.38 8.60
C TYR A 186 -32.78 3.25 8.74
N PRO A 187 -33.52 3.14 7.62
CA PRO A 187 -34.97 3.00 7.65
C PRO A 187 -35.43 1.59 8.06
N SER A 188 -34.56 0.58 7.96
CA SER A 188 -34.84 -0.78 8.42
C SER A 188 -33.59 -1.51 8.90
N LYS A 189 -33.77 -2.52 9.76
CA LYS A 189 -32.70 -3.43 10.19
C LYS A 189 -32.04 -4.14 9.01
N LEU A 190 -32.81 -4.48 7.96
CA LEU A 190 -32.32 -5.15 6.77
C LEU A 190 -31.31 -4.27 6.03
N LEU A 191 -31.64 -3.00 5.80
CA LEU A 191 -30.74 -2.05 5.13
C LEU A 191 -29.48 -1.75 5.94
N PHE A 192 -29.59 -1.71 7.27
CA PHE A 192 -28.42 -1.67 8.14
C PHE A 192 -27.50 -2.87 7.91
N LEU A 193 -28.03 -4.10 8.00
CA LEU A 193 -27.23 -5.32 7.86
C LEU A 193 -26.60 -5.47 6.47
N LEU A 194 -27.34 -5.12 5.41
CA LEU A 194 -26.81 -5.10 4.04
C LEU A 194 -25.67 -4.08 3.91
N ASN A 195 -25.82 -2.89 4.49
CA ASN A 195 -24.77 -1.88 4.49
C ASN A 195 -23.54 -2.32 5.29
N VAL A 196 -23.72 -3.01 6.43
CA VAL A 196 -22.61 -3.56 7.23
C VAL A 196 -21.86 -4.64 6.47
N ILE A 197 -22.55 -5.57 5.81
CA ILE A 197 -21.91 -6.63 5.01
C ILE A 197 -21.09 -6.03 3.87
N ASP A 198 -21.60 -4.98 3.21
CA ASP A 198 -20.95 -4.34 2.08
C ASP A 198 -19.73 -3.48 2.47
N ASN A 199 -19.75 -2.88 3.67
CA ASN A 199 -18.71 -1.94 4.11
C ASN A 199 -17.83 -2.49 5.26
N MET A 200 -17.84 -3.80 5.50
CA MET A 200 -16.98 -4.40 6.52
C MET A 200 -15.52 -4.41 6.05
N PRO A 201 -14.54 -3.86 6.82
CA PRO A 201 -13.15 -3.70 6.35
C PRO A 201 -12.45 -4.99 5.92
N TRP A 202 -12.93 -6.12 6.45
CA TRP A 202 -12.32 -7.45 6.28
C TRP A 202 -13.07 -8.30 5.26
N LEU A 203 -14.20 -7.81 4.72
CA LEU A 203 -15.04 -8.52 3.76
C LEU A 203 -15.23 -7.63 2.54
N ARG A 204 -14.46 -7.89 1.48
CA ARG A 204 -14.70 -7.24 0.18
C ARG A 204 -15.82 -8.00 -0.53
N VAL A 205 -17.02 -7.43 -0.52
CA VAL A 205 -18.16 -7.96 -1.28
C VAL A 205 -18.19 -7.26 -2.64
N SER A 206 -18.04 -8.02 -3.72
CA SER A 206 -18.15 -7.49 -5.08
C SER A 206 -19.59 -7.19 -5.46
N SER A 207 -19.80 -6.43 -6.55
CA SER A 207 -21.15 -6.10 -7.02
C SER A 207 -21.90 -7.37 -7.45
N GLY A 208 -21.20 -8.30 -8.10
CA GLY A 208 -21.74 -9.61 -8.43
C GLY A 208 -22.17 -10.41 -7.21
N LEU A 209 -21.32 -10.52 -6.18
CA LEU A 209 -21.64 -11.25 -4.96
C LEU A 209 -22.81 -10.62 -4.18
N MET A 210 -22.87 -9.29 -4.12
CA MET A 210 -23.98 -8.58 -3.50
C MET A 210 -25.31 -8.87 -4.22
N ASN A 211 -25.31 -8.90 -5.55
CA ASN A 211 -26.51 -9.27 -6.32
C ASN A 211 -26.99 -10.70 -6.01
N VAL A 212 -26.06 -11.66 -5.85
CA VAL A 212 -26.41 -13.03 -5.45
C VAL A 212 -27.03 -13.06 -4.05
N ILE A 213 -26.47 -12.31 -3.10
CA ILE A 213 -27.00 -12.22 -1.73
C ILE A 213 -28.42 -11.64 -1.73
N LEU A 214 -28.65 -10.55 -2.47
CA LEU A 214 -29.98 -9.93 -2.57
C LEU A 214 -30.98 -10.87 -3.25
N TRP A 215 -30.58 -11.58 -4.31
CA TRP A 215 -31.42 -12.58 -4.96
C TRP A 215 -31.76 -13.73 -4.00
N LEU A 216 -30.79 -14.27 -3.26
CA LEU A 216 -31.02 -15.34 -2.30
C LEU A 216 -32.00 -14.92 -1.18
N LEU A 217 -31.90 -13.68 -0.70
CA LEU A 217 -32.84 -13.14 0.28
C LEU A 217 -34.27 -13.05 -0.28
N GLN A 218 -34.42 -12.72 -1.56
CA GLN A 218 -35.73 -12.70 -2.23
C GLN A 218 -36.31 -14.12 -2.36
N GLU A 219 -35.51 -15.10 -2.78
CA GLU A 219 -35.93 -16.50 -2.88
C GLU A 219 -36.25 -17.12 -1.51
N ALA A 220 -35.55 -16.69 -0.46
CA ALA A 220 -35.83 -17.09 0.92
C ALA A 220 -37.13 -16.47 1.49
N GLY A 221 -37.84 -15.64 0.72
CA GLY A 221 -39.10 -15.02 1.11
C GLY A 221 -38.94 -13.85 2.07
N VAL A 222 -37.75 -13.25 2.16
CA VAL A 222 -37.55 -12.01 2.94
C VAL A 222 -38.27 -10.87 2.23
N GLN A 223 -39.15 -10.19 2.96
CA GLN A 223 -39.90 -9.05 2.41
C GLN A 223 -39.01 -7.80 2.35
N HIS A 224 -39.30 -6.89 1.40
CA HIS A 224 -38.63 -5.60 1.23
C HIS A 224 -37.11 -5.65 0.96
N VAL A 225 -36.62 -6.72 0.32
CA VAL A 225 -35.22 -6.79 -0.12
C VAL A 225 -34.98 -5.78 -1.25
N PRO A 226 -34.06 -4.82 -1.10
CA PRO A 226 -33.76 -3.86 -2.15
C PRO A 226 -33.07 -4.54 -3.34
N LYS A 227 -33.23 -3.97 -4.54
CA LYS A 227 -32.32 -4.28 -5.66
C LYS A 227 -30.97 -3.60 -5.42
N ALA A 228 -29.88 -4.10 -6.00
CA ALA A 228 -28.54 -3.54 -5.76
C ALA A 228 -28.42 -2.05 -6.09
N ASN A 229 -28.94 -1.60 -7.24
CA ASN A 229 -28.94 -0.17 -7.59
C ASN A 229 -29.66 0.70 -6.55
N THR A 230 -30.72 0.16 -5.97
CA THR A 230 -31.51 0.83 -4.93
C THR A 230 -30.74 0.88 -3.60
N LEU A 231 -30.01 -0.18 -3.25
CA LEU A 231 -29.11 -0.21 -2.10
C LEU A 231 -27.97 0.81 -2.27
N GLN A 232 -27.31 0.84 -3.43
CA GLN A 232 -26.22 1.79 -3.73
C GLN A 232 -26.68 3.25 -3.65
N LYS A 233 -27.85 3.59 -4.20
CA LYS A 233 -28.42 4.94 -4.09
C LYS A 233 -28.67 5.33 -2.63
N PHE A 234 -29.18 4.40 -1.81
CA PHE A 234 -29.36 4.62 -0.38
C PHE A 234 -28.02 4.84 0.33
N GLN A 235 -27.01 4.00 0.07
CA GLN A 235 -25.66 4.14 0.64
C GLN A 235 -25.01 5.47 0.26
N ALA A 236 -25.18 5.94 -0.97
CA ALA A 236 -24.71 7.24 -1.41
C ALA A 236 -25.38 8.40 -0.65
N SER A 237 -26.71 8.33 -0.44
CA SER A 237 -27.43 9.31 0.40
C SER A 237 -26.94 9.27 1.84
N LEU A 238 -26.76 8.07 2.40
CA LEU A 238 -26.29 7.89 3.77
C LEU A 238 -24.88 8.46 3.98
N ARG A 239 -23.96 8.24 3.02
CA ARG A 239 -22.61 8.82 3.03
C ARG A 239 -22.64 10.35 2.95
N LYS A 240 -23.61 10.93 2.23
CA LYS A 240 -23.78 12.39 2.16
C LYS A 240 -24.31 12.98 3.46
N ASP A 241 -25.26 12.30 4.11
CA ASP A 241 -25.96 12.84 5.28
C ASP A 241 -25.22 12.57 6.60
N VAL A 242 -24.53 11.43 6.72
CA VAL A 242 -23.89 10.94 7.96
C VAL A 242 -22.43 10.49 7.75
N GLY A 243 -21.97 10.38 6.51
CA GLY A 243 -20.61 9.92 6.22
C GLY A 243 -19.55 10.93 6.64
N ILE A 244 -18.37 10.41 6.96
CA ILE A 244 -17.17 11.23 7.09
C ILE A 244 -16.83 11.73 5.68
N GLU A 245 -16.74 13.05 5.50
CA GLU A 245 -16.44 13.67 4.22
C GLU A 245 -15.04 13.23 3.75
N THR A 246 -15.00 12.38 2.74
CA THR A 246 -13.75 12.05 2.04
C THR A 246 -13.48 13.17 1.03
N ILE A 247 -12.58 14.08 1.38
CA ILE A 247 -12.21 15.19 0.50
C ILE A 247 -11.27 14.66 -0.60
N HIS A 248 -11.72 14.74 -1.85
CA HIS A 248 -10.91 14.41 -3.01
C HIS A 248 -10.05 15.62 -3.38
N TRP A 249 -8.73 15.51 -3.25
CA TRP A 249 -7.79 16.59 -3.55
C TRP A 249 -7.17 16.43 -4.94
N THR A 250 -6.80 17.55 -5.54
CA THR A 250 -6.13 17.59 -6.85
C THR A 250 -4.83 18.33 -6.66
N SER A 251 -3.76 17.87 -7.33
CA SER A 251 -2.44 18.50 -7.23
C SER A 251 -2.50 20.02 -7.51
N PRO A 252 -1.67 20.85 -6.86
CA PRO A 252 -1.58 22.30 -7.08
C PRO A 252 -1.19 22.65 -8.53
N ARG A 253 -0.57 21.70 -9.25
CA ARG A 253 -0.21 21.84 -10.68
C ARG A 253 -1.28 21.30 -11.64
N GLY A 254 -2.40 20.77 -11.14
CA GLY A 254 -3.55 20.36 -11.97
C GLY A 254 -3.33 19.13 -12.86
N ASN A 255 -2.17 18.45 -12.78
CA ASN A 255 -1.75 17.46 -13.77
C ASN A 255 -1.81 16.00 -13.30
N GLY A 256 -2.51 15.69 -12.22
CA GLY A 256 -2.70 14.30 -11.79
C GLY A 256 -3.93 14.12 -10.92
N LYS A 257 -4.69 13.06 -11.19
CA LYS A 257 -5.64 12.52 -10.22
C LYS A 257 -4.80 11.93 -9.09
N VAL A 258 -5.14 12.35 -7.88
CA VAL A 258 -4.40 12.14 -6.64
C VAL A 258 -5.40 11.27 -5.87
N SER A 259 -5.12 9.95 -5.87
CA SER A 259 -6.08 8.87 -5.55
C SER A 259 -5.67 8.04 -4.34
N GLU A 260 -4.55 8.35 -3.66
CA GLU A 260 -3.95 7.48 -2.65
C GLU A 260 -3.47 8.23 -1.40
N ILE A 261 -3.19 7.50 -0.30
CA ILE A 261 -2.87 8.06 1.02
C ILE A 261 -1.63 8.99 1.02
N TRP A 262 -0.76 8.85 0.03
CA TRP A 262 0.47 9.63 -0.24
C TRP A 262 0.25 10.84 -1.15
N ASP A 263 -1.01 11.23 -1.35
CA ASP A 263 -1.37 12.46 -2.03
C ASP A 263 -0.62 13.67 -1.45
N ARG A 264 0.25 14.26 -2.29
CA ARG A 264 1.26 15.28 -1.96
C ARG A 264 0.69 16.47 -1.17
N GLU A 265 -0.60 16.78 -1.34
CA GLU A 265 -1.31 17.87 -0.65
C GLU A 265 -1.44 17.63 0.86
N LYS A 266 -1.74 16.39 1.29
CA LYS A 266 -1.86 16.05 2.71
C LYS A 266 -0.51 16.15 3.41
N TRP A 267 0.54 15.65 2.75
CA TRP A 267 1.90 15.79 3.24
C TRP A 267 2.37 17.25 3.28
N ARG A 268 1.92 18.06 2.32
CA ARG A 268 2.26 19.48 2.26
C ARG A 268 1.46 20.35 3.23
N HIS A 269 0.19 20.08 3.51
CA HIS A 269 -0.63 21.01 4.31
C HIS A 269 -1.03 20.45 5.69
N THR A 270 -0.91 19.15 5.92
CA THR A 270 -1.35 18.52 7.17
C THR A 270 -0.19 18.06 8.06
N LEU A 271 0.94 17.66 7.48
CA LEU A 271 2.11 17.27 8.26
C LEU A 271 2.92 18.49 8.69
N ASP A 272 3.33 18.44 9.96
CA ASP A 272 4.30 19.37 10.52
C ASP A 272 5.57 19.37 9.67
N HIS A 273 6.02 20.56 9.25
CA HIS A 273 7.20 20.69 8.42
C HIS A 273 8.48 20.21 9.12
N HIS A 274 8.50 20.23 10.47
CA HIS A 274 9.62 19.69 11.24
C HIS A 274 9.72 18.15 11.20
N ALA A 275 8.64 17.47 10.80
CA ALA A 275 8.66 16.02 10.56
C ALA A 275 9.14 15.65 9.16
N LEU A 276 9.28 16.63 8.25
CA LEU A 276 9.70 16.42 6.87
C LEU A 276 11.21 16.65 6.71
N SER A 277 11.70 16.69 5.46
CA SER A 277 13.10 16.95 5.15
C SER A 277 13.61 18.22 5.87
N PRO A 278 14.61 18.12 6.76
CA PRO A 278 15.01 19.23 7.63
C PRO A 278 15.93 20.24 6.94
N MET A 279 16.53 19.86 5.82
CA MET A 279 17.47 20.69 5.09
C MET A 279 17.55 20.32 3.60
N TYR A 280 18.09 21.25 2.83
CA TYR A 280 18.56 21.03 1.45
C TYR A 280 20.08 21.11 1.42
N ASP A 281 20.70 20.13 0.77
CA ASP A 281 22.14 20.09 0.49
C ASP A 281 22.37 20.46 -0.98
N ASP A 282 23.05 21.58 -1.24
CA ASP A 282 23.47 22.00 -2.59
C ASP A 282 24.81 21.40 -3.03
N GLY A 283 25.40 20.53 -2.20
CA GLY A 283 26.71 19.90 -2.34
C GLY A 283 27.87 20.73 -1.79
N LYS A 284 27.62 21.99 -1.40
CA LYS A 284 28.61 22.89 -0.78
C LYS A 284 28.12 23.50 0.53
N ARG A 285 26.81 23.73 0.63
CA ARG A 285 26.12 24.40 1.71
C ARG A 285 24.86 23.66 2.05
N HIS A 286 24.56 23.69 3.34
CA HIS A 286 23.32 23.17 3.89
C HIS A 286 22.40 24.34 4.23
N TYR A 287 21.17 24.27 3.76
CA TYR A 287 20.12 25.22 4.06
C TYR A 287 19.09 24.50 4.92
N PHE A 288 19.01 24.85 6.20
CA PHE A 288 18.02 24.28 7.11
C PHE A 288 16.70 25.05 7.00
N ILE A 289 15.62 24.36 7.35
CA ILE A 289 14.33 25.00 7.59
C ILE A 289 14.43 25.95 8.80
N ASP A 290 13.55 26.96 8.82
CA ASP A 290 13.43 27.97 9.87
C ASP A 290 14.68 28.85 10.06
N GLU A 291 15.56 28.91 9.06
CA GLU A 291 16.75 29.77 9.04
C GLU A 291 16.70 30.81 7.93
N PRO A 292 17.30 32.00 8.13
CA PRO A 292 17.47 32.97 7.06
C PRO A 292 18.42 32.45 5.98
N ALA A 293 17.95 32.49 4.73
CA ALA A 293 18.73 32.20 3.55
C ALA A 293 18.60 33.34 2.53
N ARG A 294 19.71 33.72 1.89
CA ARG A 294 19.70 34.76 0.84
C ARG A 294 19.55 34.12 -0.53
N THR A 295 18.70 34.74 -1.34
CA THR A 295 18.51 34.38 -2.76
C THR A 295 19.41 35.20 -3.68
N VAL A 296 19.58 34.76 -4.93
CA VAL A 296 20.28 35.49 -6.00
C VAL A 296 19.75 36.91 -6.22
N LYS A 297 18.47 37.16 -5.88
CA LYS A 297 17.84 38.49 -5.95
C LYS A 297 18.22 39.39 -4.76
N SER A 298 19.14 38.95 -3.90
CA SER A 298 19.55 39.60 -2.65
C SER A 298 18.40 39.76 -1.63
N ILE A 299 17.34 38.97 -1.78
CA ILE A 299 16.22 38.92 -0.84
C ILE A 299 16.50 37.80 0.16
N VAL A 300 16.30 38.07 1.44
CA VAL A 300 16.38 37.07 2.52
C VAL A 300 15.00 36.48 2.74
N VAL A 301 14.92 35.16 2.80
CA VAL A 301 13.71 34.37 3.00
C VAL A 301 13.97 33.32 4.08
N ILE A 302 12.89 32.78 4.68
CA ILE A 302 12.99 31.67 5.64
C ILE A 302 12.42 30.42 4.98
N PRO A 303 13.24 29.44 4.54
CA PRO A 303 12.74 28.16 4.03
C PRO A 303 11.98 27.41 5.12
N ILE A 304 10.81 26.86 4.78
CA ILE A 304 9.98 26.07 5.71
C ILE A 304 9.79 24.64 5.23
N ARG A 305 9.87 24.39 3.92
CA ARG A 305 9.66 23.05 3.36
C ARG A 305 10.35 22.89 2.03
N TRP A 306 10.94 21.71 1.81
CA TRP A 306 11.57 21.31 0.55
C TRP A 306 10.65 20.40 -0.25
N LEU A 307 10.62 20.60 -1.56
CA LEU A 307 9.76 19.88 -2.51
C LEU A 307 10.61 19.50 -3.73
N GLU A 308 10.41 18.29 -4.25
CA GLU A 308 11.03 17.86 -5.50
C GLU A 308 9.95 17.70 -6.58
N ASP A 309 10.25 18.16 -7.79
CA ASP A 309 9.36 17.98 -8.94
C ASP A 309 9.70 16.71 -9.75
N ASP A 310 8.87 16.40 -10.73
CA ASP A 310 9.01 15.19 -11.54
C ASP A 310 10.27 15.21 -12.46
N GLU A 311 10.96 16.36 -12.54
CA GLU A 311 12.25 16.54 -13.25
C GLU A 311 13.45 16.49 -12.28
N CYS A 312 13.25 16.03 -11.04
CA CYS A 312 14.25 16.01 -9.96
C CYS A 312 14.78 17.40 -9.58
N LYS A 313 14.01 18.46 -9.82
CA LYS A 313 14.37 19.82 -9.43
C LYS A 313 13.82 20.11 -8.04
N VAL A 314 14.68 20.64 -7.18
CA VAL A 314 14.31 21.01 -5.82
C VAL A 314 13.77 22.44 -5.78
N TRP A 315 12.63 22.59 -5.13
CA TRP A 315 11.92 23.81 -4.83
C TRP A 315 11.75 23.92 -3.32
N PHE A 316 11.45 25.11 -2.82
CA PHE A 316 11.09 25.30 -1.44
C PHE A 316 9.97 26.30 -1.25
N GLU A 317 9.19 26.08 -0.21
CA GLU A 317 8.29 27.07 0.36
C GLU A 317 9.06 27.89 1.39
N ALA A 318 8.81 29.19 1.39
CA ALA A 318 9.46 30.11 2.30
C ALA A 318 8.48 31.15 2.84
N TRP A 319 8.75 31.65 4.04
CA TRP A 319 8.19 32.91 4.52
C TRP A 319 9.01 34.09 3.98
N ASP A 320 8.29 35.10 3.50
CA ASP A 320 8.87 36.38 3.13
C ASP A 320 9.20 37.21 4.38
N ILE A 321 10.14 38.14 4.21
CA ILE A 321 10.55 39.08 5.26
C ILE A 321 10.22 40.51 4.81
N GLU A 322 9.52 41.24 5.66
CA GLU A 322 9.28 42.68 5.49
C GLU A 322 10.23 43.50 6.36
N TYR A 323 10.75 44.60 5.81
CA TYR A 323 11.62 45.52 6.53
C TYR A 323 10.85 46.78 6.93
N ASP A 324 10.95 47.17 8.20
CA ASP A 324 10.42 48.44 8.68
C ASP A 324 11.31 49.63 8.26
N ASP A 325 10.84 50.86 8.50
CA ASP A 325 11.61 52.10 8.23
C ASP A 325 12.95 52.16 8.98
N ASN A 326 13.10 51.39 10.07
CA ASN A 326 14.33 51.25 10.85
C ASN A 326 15.21 50.08 10.38
N LYS A 327 14.89 49.46 9.24
CA LYS A 327 15.57 48.27 8.68
C LYS A 327 15.48 47.02 9.56
N LYS A 328 14.47 46.92 10.43
CA LYS A 328 14.19 45.69 11.18
C LYS A 328 13.32 44.75 10.35
N ALA A 329 13.71 43.48 10.34
CA ALA A 329 13.07 42.40 9.62
C ALA A 329 11.93 41.77 10.42
N THR A 330 10.76 41.63 9.80
CA THR A 330 9.60 40.91 10.31
C THR A 330 9.31 39.71 9.44
N ILE A 331 9.25 38.51 10.02
CA ILE A 331 8.88 37.28 9.32
C ILE A 331 7.36 37.27 9.15
N LEU A 332 6.88 37.03 7.93
CA LEU A 332 5.44 36.98 7.63
C LEU A 332 4.87 35.56 7.82
N ASP A 333 4.80 35.10 9.07
CA ASP A 333 4.35 33.75 9.45
C ASP A 333 2.82 33.61 9.62
N ALA A 334 2.09 34.71 9.81
CA ALA A 334 0.71 34.67 10.32
C ALA A 334 -0.41 34.31 9.31
N ASN A 335 -0.15 34.17 8.00
CA ASN A 335 -1.20 34.14 6.97
C ASN A 335 -1.13 32.97 5.97
N ASP A 336 -0.37 31.90 6.23
CA ASP A 336 -0.10 30.81 5.27
C ASP A 336 0.39 31.30 3.89
N LYS A 337 0.86 32.56 3.84
CA LYS A 337 1.30 33.19 2.60
C LYS A 337 2.75 32.79 2.37
N VAL A 338 2.91 31.62 1.78
CA VAL A 338 4.20 31.04 1.44
C VAL A 338 4.55 31.39 0.00
N VAL A 339 5.81 31.70 -0.25
CA VAL A 339 6.36 31.85 -1.60
C VAL A 339 7.06 30.58 -2.00
N MET A 340 6.89 30.17 -3.27
CA MET A 340 7.56 29.01 -3.83
C MET A 340 8.72 29.47 -4.72
N ILE A 341 9.94 29.05 -4.39
CA ILE A 341 11.18 29.50 -5.03
C ILE A 341 12.02 28.26 -5.41
N PRO A 342 12.75 28.25 -6.55
CA PRO A 342 13.70 27.19 -6.85
C PRO A 342 14.85 27.18 -5.83
N ALA A 343 15.24 26.01 -5.33
CA ALA A 343 16.37 25.91 -4.38
C ALA A 343 17.69 26.38 -4.99
N ALA A 344 17.84 26.30 -6.32
CA ALA A 344 18.97 26.83 -7.06
C ALA A 344 19.13 28.36 -6.98
N ASP A 345 18.10 29.09 -6.53
CA ASP A 345 18.19 30.54 -6.31
C ASP A 345 18.85 30.88 -4.96
N LEU A 346 19.13 29.91 -4.08
CA LEU A 346 19.79 30.14 -2.80
C LEU A 346 21.32 30.29 -2.98
N ILE A 347 21.91 31.26 -2.28
CA ILE A 347 23.34 31.58 -2.39
C ILE A 347 24.10 31.66 -1.07
N GLU A 348 23.41 32.01 0.02
CA GLU A 348 24.01 32.15 1.36
C GLU A 348 23.06 31.54 2.40
N ASN A 349 23.59 30.69 3.27
CA ASN A 349 22.86 30.17 4.44
C ASN A 349 23.12 31.06 5.67
N ILE A 350 22.57 30.71 6.84
CA ILE A 350 22.75 31.51 8.06
C ILE A 350 24.24 31.68 8.44
N LEU A 351 25.07 30.66 8.25
CA LEU A 351 26.49 30.70 8.61
C LEU A 351 27.25 31.69 7.72
N ASP A 352 26.97 31.69 6.41
CA ASP A 352 27.52 32.69 5.48
C ASP A 352 27.07 34.11 5.87
N LEU A 353 25.79 34.27 6.27
CA LEU A 353 25.23 35.55 6.67
C LEU A 353 25.86 36.08 7.98
N GLU A 354 26.16 35.20 8.92
CA GLU A 354 26.86 35.51 10.17
C GLU A 354 28.31 35.93 9.91
N GLU A 355 29.03 35.19 9.07
CA GLU A 355 30.42 35.51 8.68
C GLU A 355 30.49 36.87 7.97
N ASN A 356 29.53 37.16 7.10
CA ASN A 356 29.43 38.42 6.38
C ASN A 356 28.84 39.57 7.24
N GLY A 357 28.34 39.29 8.44
CA GLY A 357 27.68 40.28 9.30
C GLY A 357 26.41 40.87 8.69
N THR A 358 25.69 40.09 7.87
CA THR A 358 24.50 40.53 7.12
C THR A 358 23.20 39.88 7.61
N VAL A 359 23.22 39.20 8.76
CA VAL A 359 22.02 38.68 9.42
C VAL A 359 21.05 39.85 9.69
N PRO A 360 19.76 39.72 9.32
CA PRO A 360 18.78 40.76 9.56
C PRO A 360 18.60 41.08 11.05
N LEU A 361 18.42 42.36 11.37
CA LEU A 361 18.02 42.76 12.72
C LEU A 361 16.53 42.50 12.89
N TRP A 362 16.15 41.60 13.79
CA TRP A 362 14.76 41.20 13.96
C TRP A 362 13.90 42.28 14.64
N SER A 363 12.65 42.41 14.18
CA SER A 363 11.63 43.24 14.82
C SER A 363 11.14 42.61 16.13
N GLN A 364 10.51 43.40 17.00
CA GLN A 364 10.03 42.89 18.29
C GLN A 364 8.98 41.79 18.12
N SER A 365 8.12 41.88 17.10
CA SER A 365 7.13 40.84 16.81
C SER A 365 7.78 39.49 16.48
N THR A 366 8.84 39.48 15.68
CA THR A 366 9.60 38.26 15.35
C THR A 366 10.28 37.69 16.58
N ILE A 367 10.83 38.55 17.44
CA ILE A 367 11.47 38.14 18.70
C ILE A 367 10.43 37.53 19.66
N ASP A 368 9.27 38.17 19.81
CA ASP A 368 8.19 37.70 20.69
C ASP A 368 7.59 36.37 20.19
N ALA A 369 7.58 36.13 18.88
CA ALA A 369 7.20 34.85 18.27
C ALA A 369 8.24 33.73 18.50
N GLY A 370 9.45 34.07 18.95
CA GLY A 370 10.49 33.09 19.33
C GLY A 370 11.40 32.62 18.20
N HIS A 371 11.20 33.07 16.96
CA HIS A 371 12.02 32.66 15.80
C HIS A 371 13.54 32.80 16.03
N PRO A 372 14.06 33.94 16.52
CA PRO A 372 15.50 34.12 16.68
C PRO A 372 16.14 33.18 17.73
N SER A 373 15.33 32.59 18.63
CA SER A 373 15.84 31.64 19.63
C SER A 373 16.13 30.25 19.04
N GLN A 374 15.60 29.96 17.86
CA GLN A 374 15.77 28.70 17.12
C GLN A 374 16.78 28.84 15.97
N MET A 375 17.46 29.99 15.88
CA MET A 375 18.44 30.29 14.84
C MET A 375 19.83 30.45 15.49
N PRO A 376 20.87 29.72 15.04
CA PRO A 376 20.82 28.64 14.06
C PRO A 376 20.01 27.42 14.53
N ASN A 377 19.45 26.69 13.57
CA ASN A 377 18.65 25.51 13.75
C ASN A 377 19.39 24.48 14.62
N PRO A 378 18.77 23.95 15.69
CA PRO A 378 19.40 22.98 16.57
C PRO A 378 19.96 21.74 15.85
N ASN A 379 19.41 21.39 14.68
CA ASN A 379 19.84 20.27 13.87
C ASN A 379 21.27 20.43 13.31
N HIS A 380 21.85 21.63 13.27
CA HIS A 380 23.28 21.81 12.97
C HIS A 380 24.18 21.01 13.92
N ALA A 381 23.82 20.95 15.20
CA ALA A 381 24.58 20.19 16.21
C ALA A 381 24.47 18.67 16.00
N LEU A 382 23.33 18.20 15.50
CA LEU A 382 23.10 16.80 15.14
C LEU A 382 23.85 16.43 13.84
N ALA A 383 23.80 17.31 12.85
CA ALA A 383 24.42 17.16 11.54
C ALA A 383 25.94 17.12 11.60
N GLN A 384 26.58 17.93 12.46
CA GLN A 384 28.04 18.07 12.54
C GLN A 384 28.73 18.35 11.18
N GLY A 385 28.01 18.97 10.25
CA GLY A 385 28.49 19.25 8.89
C GLY A 385 28.17 18.18 7.86
N ASP A 386 27.50 17.08 8.24
CA ASP A 386 26.98 16.06 7.32
C ASP A 386 25.52 16.35 6.95
N PRO A 387 25.04 15.86 5.79
CA PRO A 387 23.67 16.07 5.39
C PRO A 387 22.68 15.22 6.21
N LEU A 388 21.56 15.85 6.61
CA LEU A 388 20.48 15.19 7.34
C LEU A 388 19.30 14.90 6.41
N TYR A 389 18.77 13.68 6.53
CA TYR A 389 17.58 13.22 5.83
C TYR A 389 16.60 12.57 6.80
N VAL A 390 15.31 12.65 6.47
CA VAL A 390 14.25 11.94 7.19
C VAL A 390 13.80 10.76 6.33
N SER A 391 13.76 9.57 6.94
CA SER A 391 13.24 8.36 6.31
C SER A 391 11.96 7.94 7.02
N PHE A 392 10.87 7.89 6.27
CA PHE A 392 9.62 7.31 6.74
C PHE A 392 9.69 5.80 6.51
N ILE A 393 9.58 5.04 7.59
CA ILE A 393 9.61 3.58 7.55
C ILE A 393 8.22 3.08 7.93
N ASP A 394 7.51 2.53 6.97
CA ASP A 394 6.28 1.80 7.23
C ASP A 394 6.64 0.40 7.73
N VAL A 395 6.45 0.19 9.03
CA VAL A 395 6.72 -1.10 9.66
C VAL A 395 5.47 -1.98 9.54
N PHE A 396 5.55 -3.00 8.71
CA PHE A 396 4.55 -4.07 8.65
C PHE A 396 5.13 -5.37 9.20
N GLY A 397 4.39 -6.03 10.09
CA GLY A 397 4.70 -7.37 10.55
C GLY A 397 3.87 -8.40 9.78
N ASP A 398 4.53 -9.25 9.00
CA ASP A 398 3.91 -10.43 8.38
C ASP A 398 4.34 -11.69 9.14
N ASP A 399 3.36 -12.44 9.66
CA ASP A 399 3.60 -13.77 10.19
C ASP A 399 3.68 -14.77 9.03
N VAL A 400 4.90 -15.00 8.56
CA VAL A 400 5.21 -15.98 7.51
C VAL A 400 5.44 -17.40 8.07
N SER A 401 5.20 -17.64 9.37
CA SER A 401 5.49 -18.94 9.97
C SER A 401 4.44 -20.00 9.57
N GLY A 402 4.75 -20.77 8.52
CA GLY A 402 4.13 -22.07 8.26
C GLY A 402 2.90 -22.10 7.36
N ASN A 403 2.42 -20.98 6.81
CA ASN A 403 1.25 -20.99 5.93
C ASN A 403 1.59 -21.33 4.48
N ARG A 404 0.83 -22.26 3.88
CA ARG A 404 0.93 -22.65 2.46
C ARG A 404 0.22 -21.68 1.51
N SER A 405 -0.61 -20.76 2.00
CA SER A 405 -1.27 -19.71 1.21
C SER A 405 -1.39 -18.38 1.96
N LYS A 406 -1.29 -17.27 1.23
CA LYS A 406 -1.34 -15.89 1.78
C LYS A 406 -2.74 -15.41 2.18
N SER A 407 -3.78 -16.16 1.83
CA SER A 407 -5.19 -15.76 1.96
C SER A 407 -5.69 -15.60 3.41
N TRP A 408 -4.91 -16.00 4.41
CA TRP A 408 -5.30 -15.93 5.83
C TRP A 408 -4.17 -15.43 6.75
N ASN A 409 -3.13 -14.82 6.19
CA ASN A 409 -2.07 -14.26 7.03
C ASN A 409 -2.60 -13.06 7.80
N LYS A 410 -2.40 -13.09 9.12
CA LYS A 410 -2.74 -11.97 9.99
C LYS A 410 -1.71 -10.87 9.74
N HIS A 411 -2.14 -9.78 9.14
CA HIS A 411 -1.30 -8.59 8.95
C HIS A 411 -1.37 -7.76 10.22
N TRP A 412 -0.22 -7.45 10.82
CA TRP A 412 -0.14 -6.57 11.97
C TRP A 412 0.42 -5.24 11.47
N ASN A 413 -0.41 -4.20 11.54
CA ASN A 413 0.08 -2.82 11.49
C ASN A 413 0.64 -2.53 12.88
N ILE A 414 1.94 -2.27 12.98
CA ILE A 414 2.64 -2.00 14.23
C ILE A 414 2.55 -0.50 14.55
#